data_AF-S4MTX8-F1
#
_entry.id   AF-S4MTX8-F1
#
_cell.length_a   1.000
_cell.length_b   1.000
_cell.length_c   1.000
_cell.angle_alpha   90.00
_cell.angle_beta   90.00
_cell.angle_gamma   90.00
#
_symmetry.space_group_name_H-M   'P 1'
#
loop_
_entity.id
_entity.type
_entity.pdbx_description
1 polymer ?
#
loop_
_entity_poly.entity_id
_entity_poly.type
_entity_poly.pdbx_seq_one_letter_code
_entity_poly.pdbx_strand_id
1 'polypeptide(L)'
;MAALLGVRTSALRVWEGAGLLTPGRERGTGYRVYEPADVRDARLVHTLRRSHYLFDQIRPVLQGLRREGSSDALRAAIAARGEALTARTRGMVEGAGALHAHLERVTASTERTGQSS
;
A
#
# COMPACT_ATOMS: atom_id res chain seq x y z
N MET A 1 10.61 -21.47 -3.70
CA MET A 1 10.05 -20.10 -3.70
C MET A 1 9.72 -19.57 -2.30
N ALA A 2 8.76 -20.15 -1.57
CA ALA A 2 8.35 -19.65 -0.25
C ALA A 2 9.51 -19.55 0.77
N ALA A 3 10.31 -20.62 0.89
CA ALA A 3 11.50 -20.66 1.73
C ALA A 3 12.59 -19.66 1.29
N LEU A 4 12.77 -19.46 -0.02
CA LEU A 4 13.74 -18.50 -0.59
C LEU A 4 13.40 -17.03 -0.25
N LEU A 5 12.13 -16.74 -0.01
CA LEU A 5 11.62 -15.42 0.32
C LEU A 5 11.33 -15.26 1.83
N GLY A 6 11.52 -16.32 2.63
CA GLY A 6 11.16 -16.33 4.05
C GLY A 6 9.67 -16.09 4.31
N VAL A 7 8.79 -16.38 3.34
CA VAL A 7 7.33 -16.18 3.47
C VAL A 7 6.58 -17.50 3.58
N ARG A 8 5.45 -17.47 4.27
CA ARG A 8 4.53 -18.63 4.35
C ARG A 8 3.97 -18.92 2.96
N THR A 9 3.75 -20.19 2.64
CA THR A 9 3.09 -20.63 1.41
C THR A 9 1.67 -20.04 1.26
N SER A 10 0.98 -19.77 2.36
CA SER A 10 -0.31 -19.08 2.35
C SER A 10 -0.21 -17.65 1.81
N ALA A 11 0.89 -16.93 2.08
CA ALA A 11 1.12 -15.59 1.56
C ALA A 11 1.27 -15.61 0.03
N LEU A 12 1.99 -16.59 -0.51
CA LEU A 12 2.09 -16.78 -1.96
C LEU A 12 0.72 -17.02 -2.60
N ARG A 13 -0.14 -17.82 -1.94
CA ARG A 13 -1.52 -18.08 -2.39
C ARG A 13 -2.36 -16.80 -2.45
N VAL A 14 -2.22 -15.93 -1.45
CA VAL A 14 -2.87 -14.61 -1.41
C VAL A 14 -2.35 -13.71 -2.54
N TRP A 15 -1.04 -13.72 -2.80
CA TRP A 15 -0.45 -12.90 -3.86
C TRP A 15 -0.87 -13.37 -5.25
N GLU A 16 -1.00 -14.68 -5.46
CA GLU A 16 -1.56 -15.25 -6.69
C GLU A 16 -3.04 -14.86 -6.85
N GLY A 17 -3.85 -14.97 -5.79
CA GLY A 17 -5.26 -14.54 -5.81
C GLY A 17 -5.44 -13.05 -6.09
N ALA A 18 -4.52 -12.22 -5.59
CA ALA A 18 -4.47 -10.78 -5.87
C ALA A 18 -3.85 -10.45 -7.24
N GLY A 19 -3.40 -11.44 -8.02
CA GLY A 19 -2.76 -11.26 -9.32
C GLY A 19 -1.40 -10.54 -9.27
N LEU A 20 -0.72 -10.58 -8.12
CA LEU A 20 0.62 -10.02 -7.94
C LEU A 20 1.70 -10.99 -8.45
N LEU A 21 1.42 -12.29 -8.38
CA LEU A 21 2.24 -13.34 -8.98
C LEU A 21 1.41 -14.13 -9.97
N THR A 22 2.00 -14.49 -11.10
CA THR A 22 1.34 -15.27 -12.15
C THR A 22 2.31 -16.35 -12.62
N PRO A 23 2.64 -17.32 -11.76
CA PRO A 23 3.60 -18.36 -12.12
C PRO A 23 3.12 -19.13 -13.35
N GLY A 24 4.06 -19.47 -14.22
CA GLY A 24 3.81 -20.38 -15.32
C GLY A 24 3.30 -21.72 -14.80
N ARG A 25 2.50 -22.41 -15.61
CA ARG A 25 2.13 -23.81 -15.36
C ARG A 25 2.85 -24.69 -16.35
N GLU A 26 3.52 -25.71 -15.85
CA GLU A 26 4.17 -26.69 -16.71
C GLU A 26 3.14 -27.47 -17.52
N ARG A 27 3.34 -27.54 -18.84
CA ARG A 27 2.46 -28.29 -19.73
C ARG A 27 2.69 -29.78 -19.52
N GLY A 28 1.66 -30.47 -19.02
CA GLY A 28 1.66 -31.92 -18.81
C GLY A 28 1.41 -32.31 -17.36
N THR A 29 1.99 -31.60 -16.40
CA THR A 29 1.86 -31.92 -14.97
C THR A 29 0.98 -30.92 -14.21
N GLY A 30 0.79 -29.71 -14.74
CA GLY A 30 0.01 -28.65 -14.11
C GLY A 30 0.68 -28.04 -12.86
N TYR A 31 1.91 -28.44 -12.53
CA TYR A 31 2.66 -27.86 -11.43
C TYR A 31 3.04 -26.39 -11.72
N ARG A 32 3.11 -25.61 -10.63
CA ARG A 32 3.55 -24.21 -10.68
C ARG A 32 5.06 -24.15 -10.89
N VAL A 33 5.47 -23.49 -11.96
CA VAL A 33 6.87 -23.16 -12.24
C VAL A 33 7.05 -21.67 -11.96
N TYR A 34 8.01 -21.34 -11.11
CA TYR A 34 8.39 -19.97 -10.82
C TYR A 34 9.67 -19.66 -11.58
N GLU A 35 9.55 -18.81 -12.60
CA GLU A 35 10.70 -18.36 -13.38
C GLU A 35 11.50 -17.31 -12.60
N PRO A 36 12.76 -17.01 -12.98
CA PRO A 36 13.56 -15.98 -12.32
C PRO A 36 12.86 -14.61 -12.23
N ALA A 37 12.04 -14.27 -13.23
CA ALA A 37 11.20 -13.08 -13.23
C ALA A 37 10.16 -13.09 -12.10
N ASP A 38 9.51 -14.23 -11.85
CA ASP A 38 8.55 -14.39 -10.75
C ASP A 38 9.24 -14.26 -9.39
N VAL A 39 10.49 -14.74 -9.28
CA VAL A 39 11.29 -14.61 -8.05
C VAL A 39 11.61 -13.14 -7.78
N ARG A 40 12.00 -12.38 -8.80
CA ARG A 40 12.26 -10.95 -8.69
C ARG A 40 11.00 -10.19 -8.28
N ASP A 41 9.88 -10.44 -8.95
CA ASP A 41 8.58 -9.82 -8.64
C ASP A 41 8.15 -10.14 -7.20
N ALA A 42 8.32 -11.39 -6.75
CA ALA A 42 7.97 -11.79 -5.39
C ALA A 42 8.87 -11.16 -4.31
N ARG A 43 10.17 -10.94 -4.59
CA ARG A 43 11.04 -10.15 -3.69
C ARG A 43 10.55 -8.71 -3.58
N LEU A 44 10.13 -8.11 -4.68
CA LEU A 44 9.60 -6.75 -4.69
C LEU A 44 8.30 -6.64 -3.88
N VAL A 45 7.36 -7.57 -4.09
CA VAL A 45 6.13 -7.67 -3.30
C VAL A 45 6.46 -7.81 -1.82
N HIS A 46 7.43 -8.66 -1.47
CA HIS A 46 7.85 -8.86 -0.09
C HIS A 46 8.37 -7.56 0.55
N THR A 47 9.28 -6.85 -0.13
CA THR A 47 9.83 -5.57 0.35
C THR A 47 8.73 -4.53 0.53
N LEU A 48 7.85 -4.35 -0.46
CA LEU A 48 6.78 -3.36 -0.40
C LEU A 48 5.75 -3.69 0.70
N ARG A 49 5.47 -4.97 0.93
CA ARG A 49 4.58 -5.41 2.03
C ARG A 49 5.14 -5.09 3.41
N ARG A 50 6.47 -5.15 3.58
CA ARG A 50 7.13 -4.71 4.83
C ARG A 50 7.06 -3.20 5.04
N SER A 51 6.99 -2.43 3.95
CA SER A 51 6.78 -0.98 3.98
C SER A 51 5.30 -0.56 4.08
N HIS A 52 4.42 -1.47 4.53
CA HIS A 52 2.97 -1.26 4.71
C HIS A 52 2.20 -0.88 3.44
N TYR A 53 2.68 -1.27 2.25
CA TYR A 53 1.91 -1.09 1.02
C TYR A 53 0.74 -2.09 0.94
N LEU A 54 -0.40 -1.59 0.44
CA LEU A 54 -1.58 -2.40 0.12
C LEU A 54 -1.42 -3.08 -1.25
N PHE A 55 -2.12 -4.19 -1.48
CA PHE A 55 -2.02 -4.92 -2.75
C PHE A 55 -2.41 -4.07 -3.96
N ASP A 56 -3.42 -3.21 -3.83
CA ASP A 56 -3.86 -2.29 -4.89
C ASP A 56 -2.79 -1.26 -5.26
N GLN A 57 -1.88 -0.96 -4.33
CA GLN A 57 -0.76 -0.05 -4.56
C GLN A 57 0.44 -0.78 -5.17
N ILE A 58 0.63 -2.07 -4.86
CA ILE A 58 1.75 -2.88 -5.38
C ILE A 58 1.51 -3.28 -6.83
N ARG A 59 0.26 -3.55 -7.20
CA ARG A 59 -0.14 -4.02 -8.54
C ARG A 59 0.30 -3.10 -9.69
N PRO A 60 0.06 -1.76 -9.68
CA PRO A 60 0.51 -0.88 -10.77
C PRO A 60 2.03 -0.81 -10.87
N VAL A 61 2.78 -0.90 -9.76
CA VAL A 61 4.25 -0.92 -9.77
C VAL A 61 4.78 -2.16 -10.49
N LEU A 62 4.22 -3.32 -10.18
CA LEU A 62 4.58 -4.56 -10.87
C LEU A 62 4.21 -4.53 -12.35
N GLN A 63 3.06 -3.96 -12.70
CA GLN A 63 2.66 -3.83 -14.11
C GLN A 63 3.57 -2.89 -14.88
N GLY A 64 3.99 -1.75 -14.30
CA GLY A 64 4.98 -0.86 -14.90
C GLY A 64 6.32 -1.56 -15.12
N LEU A 65 6.81 -2.29 -14.11
CA LEU A 65 8.05 -3.08 -14.23
C LEU A 65 7.97 -4.17 -15.31
N ARG A 66 6.82 -4.82 -15.47
CA ARG A 66 6.61 -5.84 -16.52
C ARG A 66 6.50 -5.25 -17.93
N ARG A 67 5.98 -4.02 -18.07
CA ARG A 67 5.86 -3.35 -19.38
C ARG A 67 7.14 -2.64 -19.81
N GLU A 68 7.79 -1.94 -18.90
CA GLU A 68 8.87 -0.99 -19.22
C GLU A 68 10.25 -1.48 -18.78
N GLY A 69 10.31 -2.50 -17.90
CA GLY A 69 11.58 -3.01 -17.35
C GLY A 69 12.37 -1.99 -16.52
N SER A 70 11.83 -0.79 -16.27
CA SER A 70 12.62 0.35 -15.81
C SER A 70 12.43 0.67 -14.31
N SER A 71 13.55 1.06 -13.69
CA SER A 71 13.62 1.71 -12.37
C SER A 71 12.76 2.97 -12.27
N ASP A 72 12.36 3.56 -13.39
CA ASP A 72 11.57 4.80 -13.44
C ASP A 72 10.12 4.57 -13.02
N ALA A 73 9.52 3.44 -13.42
CA ALA A 73 8.18 3.05 -12.96
C ALA A 73 8.15 2.86 -11.42
N LEU A 74 9.24 2.33 -10.86
CA LEU A 74 9.40 2.23 -9.40
C LEU A 74 9.55 3.61 -8.75
N ARG A 75 10.36 4.51 -9.32
CA ARG A 75 10.50 5.88 -8.82
C ARG A 75 9.19 6.65 -8.86
N ALA A 76 8.45 6.57 -9.96
CA ALA A 76 7.14 7.21 -10.11
C ALA A 76 6.13 6.71 -9.06
N ALA A 77 6.12 5.40 -8.80
CA ALA A 77 5.27 4.82 -7.77
C ALA A 77 5.62 5.30 -6.34
N ILE A 78 6.91 5.44 -6.04
CA ILE A 78 7.37 5.97 -4.75
C ILE A 78 6.98 7.44 -4.61
N ALA A 79 7.15 8.25 -5.66
CA ALA A 79 6.78 9.67 -5.67
C ALA A 79 5.27 9.86 -5.43
N ALA A 80 4.42 9.15 -6.19
CA ALA A 80 2.97 9.22 -6.04
C ALA A 80 2.50 8.81 -4.63
N ARG A 81 3.19 7.85 -3.99
CA ARG A 81 2.90 7.47 -2.60
C ARG A 81 3.27 8.57 -1.61
N GLY A 82 4.42 9.22 -1.80
CA GLY A 82 4.85 10.37 -1.01
C GLY A 82 3.83 11.50 -1.05
N GLU A 83 3.29 11.79 -2.24
CA GLU A 83 2.22 12.78 -2.43
C GLU A 83 0.93 12.39 -1.71
N ALA A 84 0.47 11.14 -1.87
CA ALA A 84 -0.75 10.67 -1.23
C ALA A 84 -0.65 10.69 0.31
N LEU A 85 0.52 10.32 0.87
CA LEU A 85 0.77 10.39 2.31
C LEU A 85 0.79 11.84 2.79
N THR A 86 1.46 12.72 2.06
CA THR A 86 1.51 14.16 2.37
C THR A 86 0.11 14.76 2.39
N ALA A 87 -0.71 14.46 1.37
CA ALA A 87 -2.09 14.92 1.29
C ALA A 87 -2.94 14.41 2.47
N ARG A 88 -2.80 13.13 2.83
CA ARG A 88 -3.50 12.55 3.98
C ARG A 88 -3.11 13.20 5.30
N THR A 89 -1.80 13.35 5.54
CA THR A 89 -1.29 13.99 6.76
C THR A 89 -1.78 15.42 6.87
N ARG A 90 -1.74 16.18 5.77
CA ARG A 90 -2.25 17.55 5.73
C ARG A 90 -3.74 17.61 6.06
N GLY A 91 -4.56 16.74 5.46
CA GLY A 91 -5.99 16.67 5.78
C GLY A 91 -6.27 16.32 7.25
N MET A 92 -5.45 15.47 7.87
CA MET A 92 -5.57 15.18 9.31
C MET A 92 -5.26 16.40 10.18
N VAL A 93 -4.21 17.17 9.85
CA VAL A 93 -3.84 18.39 10.58
C VAL A 93 -4.92 19.47 10.43
N GLU A 94 -5.41 19.67 9.21
CA GLU A 94 -6.51 20.61 8.93
C GLU A 94 -7.78 20.23 9.69
N GLY A 95 -8.14 18.94 9.69
CA GLY A 95 -9.28 18.43 10.45
C GLY A 95 -9.13 18.61 11.97
N ALA A 96 -7.94 18.36 12.52
CA ALA A 96 -7.66 18.57 13.95
C ALA A 96 -7.82 20.05 14.34
N GLY A 97 -7.34 20.98 13.49
CA GLY A 97 -7.51 22.42 13.71
C GLY A 97 -8.98 22.84 13.69
N ALA A 98 -9.75 22.34 12.72
CA ALA A 98 -11.18 22.61 12.63
C ALA A 98 -11.97 22.10 13.85
N LEU A 99 -11.63 20.90 14.35
CA LEU A 99 -12.22 20.32 15.55
C LEU A 99 -11.89 21.16 16.79
N HIS A 100 -10.62 21.53 16.97
CA HIS A 100 -10.20 22.36 18.11
C HIS A 100 -10.98 23.69 18.14
N ALA A 101 -11.07 24.38 17.01
CA ALA A 101 -11.84 25.62 16.90
C ALA A 101 -13.34 25.43 17.16
N HIS A 102 -13.91 24.26 16.84
CA HIS A 102 -15.30 23.96 17.16
C HIS A 102 -15.52 23.75 18.67
N LEU A 103 -14.61 23.02 19.33
CA LEU A 103 -14.68 22.79 20.77
C LEU A 103 -14.58 24.11 21.55
N GLU A 104 -13.66 25.01 21.18
CA GLU A 104 -13.52 26.34 21.79
C GLU A 104 -14.80 27.20 21.66
N ARG A 105 -15.51 27.10 20.54
CA ARG A 105 -16.79 27.81 20.37
C ARG A 105 -17.89 27.26 21.27
N VAL A 106 -17.97 25.93 21.40
CA VAL A 106 -18.99 25.26 22.23
C VAL A 106 -18.75 25.56 23.71
N THR A 107 -17.50 25.51 24.18
CA THR A 107 -17.15 25.86 25.57
C THR A 107 -17.47 27.32 25.87
N ALA A 108 -17.07 28.27 25.02
CA ALA A 108 -17.35 29.70 25.20
C ALA A 108 -18.85 30.03 25.19
N SER A 109 -19.67 29.29 24.43
CA SER A 109 -21.13 29.45 24.44
C SER A 109 -21.79 28.94 25.73
N THR A 110 -21.19 27.93 26.36
CA THR A 110 -21.68 27.34 27.62
C THR A 110 -21.42 28.30 28.79
N GLU A 111 -20.27 28.97 28.82
CA GLU A 111 -19.91 29.95 29.85
C GLU A 111 -20.79 31.21 29.82
N ARG A 112 -21.12 31.72 28.62
CA ARG A 112 -22.03 32.87 28.48
C ARG A 112 -23.45 32.61 28.96
N THR A 113 -23.91 31.37 28.90
CA THR A 113 -25.25 30.98 29.34
C THR A 113 -25.34 30.85 30.87
N GLY A 114 -24.21 30.58 31.54
CA GLY A 114 -24.12 30.50 33.01
C GLY A 114 -23.99 31.84 33.73
N GLN A 115 -23.62 32.94 33.04
CA GLN A 115 -23.36 34.25 33.64
C GLN A 115 -24.58 35.20 33.64
N SER A 116 -25.74 34.77 33.12
CA SER A 116 -26.98 35.56 33.09
C SER A 116 -28.04 35.11 34.12
N SER A 117 -27.65 34.33 35.14
CA SER A 117 -28.51 33.91 36.26
C SER A 117 -28.03 34.46 37.59
#